data_AF-A0A413INQ6-F1
#
_entry.id   AF-A0A413INQ6-F1
#
_cell.length_a   1.000
_cell.length_b   1.000
_cell.length_c   1.000
_cell.angle_alpha   90.00
_cell.angle_beta   90.00
_cell.angle_gamma   90.00
#
_symmetry.space_group_name_H-M   'P 1'
#
loop_
_entity.id
_entity.type
_entity.pdbx_description
1 polymer ?
#
loop_
_entity_poly.entity_id
_entity_poly.type
_entity_poly.pdbx_seq_one_letter_code
_entity_poly.pdbx_strand_id
1 'polypeptide(L)'
;MVILWKFLFINCFIWNLMKMINILWVIVVGLLLTGCYGDEGNYDYRAMNGITVDFNQSFYSVPIETELEISPIFRFAMDSVEDHLAYEWSFLEKVISTDRNLKYVFDTLVSDVLYLKVTDRTSGVSYFGKTNLEITAEYGQNGWVILSEKEGKSSLSFVREYADRDPVSGVTAYTYEEFPDVWKKMNPDVELGKSPLRVVEHFCANQNALSALWVIQRDPEDCVDVSGQSFKKDIVLKEAFYNQVFPGDFRPIEIMEMKNISLAVSQDGSIYTRKKTIPALFNSGFYLDIPMDYEGKKLNGKGLLNNRVKQMMFTVLYDYDQHRFLAISDYNMTEAGKVMPINVSENLYKTPGMARLDNTGDMEVLHIGAWYGNGSIEQGYQALMRSPENVYYLYRFTLSSFMLFGPMAVASSVEQQEVKGFENCIEDPSSCLFRTLYARNTPYFIIANGNRLTLFDWKSGVLQTDYYTFEANISAIDTESFGNECVGIGLANGSFCVIDFSRDAVNALRTRLIYKSENDFGNIVDVCYKKQRGADWTF
;
A
#
# COMPACT_ATOMS: atom_id res chain seq x y z
N MET A 1 -92.41 17.57 -48.45
CA MET A 1 -91.37 17.19 -47.47
C MET A 1 -89.99 17.09 -48.14
N VAL A 2 -89.54 18.14 -48.84
CA VAL A 2 -88.19 18.23 -49.47
C VAL A 2 -87.59 19.64 -49.30
N ILE A 3 -88.42 20.65 -48.96
CA ILE A 3 -87.98 22.04 -48.77
C ILE A 3 -87.44 22.30 -47.35
N LEU A 4 -87.95 21.61 -46.32
CA LEU A 4 -87.48 21.78 -44.94
C LEU A 4 -86.04 21.28 -44.71
N TRP A 5 -85.61 20.23 -45.41
CA TRP A 5 -84.26 19.66 -45.23
C TRP A 5 -83.16 20.48 -45.90
N LYS A 6 -83.45 21.20 -47.00
CA LYS A 6 -82.48 22.11 -47.64
C LYS A 6 -82.22 23.38 -46.81
N PHE A 7 -83.21 23.87 -46.05
CA PHE A 7 -83.05 25.05 -45.19
C PHE A 7 -82.22 24.78 -43.92
N LEU A 8 -82.30 23.57 -43.36
CA LEU A 8 -81.53 23.18 -42.16
C LEU A 8 -80.05 22.94 -42.47
N PHE A 9 -79.71 22.39 -43.64
CA PHE A 9 -78.31 22.18 -44.06
C PHE A 9 -77.58 23.49 -44.40
N ILE A 10 -78.24 24.46 -45.04
CA ILE A 10 -77.63 25.76 -45.38
C ILE A 10 -77.36 26.60 -44.13
N ASN A 11 -78.29 26.62 -43.17
CA ASN A 11 -78.08 27.37 -41.91
C ASN A 11 -77.00 26.76 -41.02
N CYS A 12 -76.85 25.43 -41.01
CA CYS A 12 -75.77 24.76 -40.26
C CYS A 12 -74.39 25.00 -40.91
N PHE A 13 -74.33 25.12 -42.25
CA PHE A 13 -73.10 25.45 -42.97
C PHE A 13 -72.68 26.92 -42.77
N ILE A 14 -73.62 27.86 -42.82
CA ILE A 14 -73.37 29.29 -42.56
C ILE A 14 -72.95 29.54 -41.11
N TRP A 15 -73.56 28.84 -40.14
CA TRP A 15 -73.20 28.97 -38.73
C TRP A 15 -71.80 28.42 -38.41
N ASN A 16 -71.39 27.32 -39.05
CA ASN A 16 -70.02 26.80 -38.93
C ASN A 16 -68.99 27.68 -39.66
N LEU A 17 -69.35 28.30 -40.80
CA LEU A 17 -68.49 29.24 -41.53
C LEU A 17 -68.27 30.55 -40.75
N MET A 18 -69.30 31.08 -40.08
CA MET A 18 -69.19 32.26 -39.21
C MET A 18 -68.38 31.97 -37.93
N LYS A 19 -68.46 30.76 -37.37
CA LYS A 19 -67.61 30.32 -36.26
C LYS A 19 -66.14 30.16 -36.67
N MET A 20 -65.87 29.58 -37.84
CA MET A 20 -64.51 29.50 -38.37
C MET A 20 -63.91 30.87 -38.67
N ILE A 21 -64.69 31.82 -39.21
CA ILE A 21 -64.24 33.20 -39.45
C ILE A 21 -63.95 33.95 -38.14
N ASN A 22 -64.78 33.79 -37.11
CA ASN A 22 -64.52 34.43 -35.80
C ASN A 22 -63.31 33.81 -35.08
N ILE A 23 -63.10 32.50 -35.20
CA ILE A 23 -61.89 31.82 -34.68
C ILE A 23 -60.65 32.29 -35.44
N LEU A 24 -60.73 32.47 -36.77
CA LEU A 24 -59.64 33.00 -37.58
C LEU A 24 -59.29 34.44 -37.19
N TRP A 25 -60.29 35.29 -36.91
CA TRP A 25 -60.07 36.66 -36.44
C TRP A 25 -59.44 36.73 -35.04
N VAL A 26 -59.82 35.83 -34.12
CA VAL A 26 -59.18 35.74 -32.79
C VAL A 26 -57.73 35.26 -32.90
N ILE A 27 -57.42 34.35 -33.82
CA ILE A 27 -56.05 33.87 -34.06
C ILE A 27 -55.20 34.97 -34.73
N VAL A 28 -55.74 35.72 -35.69
CA VAL A 28 -55.02 36.84 -36.35
C VAL A 28 -54.77 38.00 -35.39
N VAL A 29 -55.73 38.34 -34.52
CA VAL A 29 -55.53 39.37 -33.47
C VAL A 29 -54.55 38.87 -32.40
N GLY A 30 -54.56 37.57 -32.07
CA GLY A 30 -53.57 36.96 -31.17
C GLY A 30 -52.14 36.97 -31.73
N LEU A 31 -51.97 36.74 -33.04
CA LEU A 31 -50.67 36.76 -33.71
C LEU A 31 -50.12 38.18 -33.96
N LEU A 32 -50.99 39.20 -34.00
CA LEU A 32 -50.57 40.61 -34.07
C LEU A 32 -50.18 41.20 -32.71
N LEU A 33 -50.55 40.55 -31.59
CA LEU A 33 -50.13 40.90 -30.23
C LEU A 33 -48.89 40.14 -29.75
N THR A 34 -48.37 39.20 -30.54
CA THR A 34 -47.03 38.59 -30.34
C THR A 34 -45.92 39.34 -31.08
N GLY A 35 -46.21 40.54 -31.59
CA GLY A 35 -45.19 41.47 -32.07
C GLY A 35 -44.26 41.84 -30.92
N CYS A 36 -43.09 41.22 -30.93
CA CYS A 36 -41.90 41.49 -30.12
C CYS A 36 -42.07 42.64 -29.11
N TYR A 37 -42.29 42.29 -27.85
CA TYR A 37 -41.56 43.01 -26.82
C TYR A 37 -40.10 42.71 -27.13
N GLY A 38 -39.45 43.60 -27.89
CA GLY A 38 -38.01 43.66 -27.91
C GLY A 38 -37.63 43.87 -26.46
N ASP A 39 -37.14 42.82 -25.83
CA ASP A 39 -36.33 42.98 -24.64
C ASP A 39 -35.12 43.79 -25.09
N GLU A 40 -35.24 45.12 -25.07
CA GLU A 40 -34.09 46.00 -24.92
C GLU A 40 -33.60 45.93 -23.47
N GLY A 41 -33.46 44.70 -22.98
CA GLY A 41 -32.51 44.37 -21.96
C GLY A 41 -31.14 44.65 -22.57
N ASN A 42 -30.68 45.89 -22.41
CA ASN A 42 -29.26 46.14 -22.28
C ASN A 42 -28.80 45.36 -21.05
N TYR A 43 -28.62 44.05 -21.21
CA TYR A 43 -27.84 43.26 -20.27
C TYR A 43 -26.40 43.70 -20.51
N ASP A 44 -26.02 44.82 -19.90
CA ASP A 44 -24.64 45.06 -19.52
C ASP A 44 -24.27 43.92 -18.57
N TYR A 45 -23.96 42.75 -19.14
CA TYR A 45 -23.29 41.68 -18.43
C TYR A 45 -21.95 42.28 -18.04
N ARG A 46 -21.87 42.81 -16.82
CA ARG A 46 -20.59 43.18 -16.23
C ARG A 46 -19.74 41.93 -16.31
N ALA A 47 -18.58 42.03 -16.95
CA ALA A 47 -17.60 40.95 -16.93
C ALA A 47 -17.33 40.60 -15.47
N MET A 48 -17.84 39.45 -15.04
CA MET A 48 -17.67 38.98 -13.68
C MET A 48 -16.26 38.44 -13.54
N ASN A 49 -15.55 38.90 -12.52
CA ASN A 49 -14.21 38.39 -12.24
C ASN A 49 -14.31 36.91 -11.88
N GLY A 50 -13.53 36.04 -12.51
CA GLY A 50 -13.44 34.64 -12.12
C GLY A 50 -12.42 34.48 -10.99
N ILE A 51 -12.78 33.81 -9.88
CA ILE A 51 -11.84 33.45 -8.83
C ILE A 51 -11.57 31.94 -8.93
N THR A 52 -10.30 31.58 -9.13
CA THR A 52 -9.83 30.19 -8.99
C THR A 52 -9.15 30.04 -7.63
N VAL A 53 -9.54 29.01 -6.88
CA VAL A 53 -8.94 28.67 -5.58
C VAL A 53 -7.92 27.56 -5.79
N ASP A 54 -6.69 27.82 -5.36
CA ASP A 54 -5.58 26.86 -5.36
C ASP A 54 -5.18 26.57 -3.92
N PHE A 55 -5.24 25.30 -3.51
CA PHE A 55 -4.88 24.87 -2.16
C PHE A 55 -3.37 24.55 -2.04
N ASN A 56 -2.59 24.62 -3.11
CA ASN A 56 -1.20 24.12 -3.21
C ASN A 56 -1.09 22.59 -3.19
N GLN A 57 -2.07 21.86 -2.64
CA GLN A 57 -2.10 20.40 -2.61
C GLN A 57 -3.48 19.88 -3.06
N SER A 58 -3.46 18.74 -3.75
CA SER A 58 -4.68 18.06 -4.22
C SER A 58 -5.34 17.16 -3.17
N PHE A 59 -4.62 16.87 -2.08
CA PHE A 59 -5.05 16.01 -0.99
C PHE A 59 -4.31 16.41 0.30
N TYR A 60 -5.04 16.44 1.41
CA TYR A 60 -4.51 16.62 2.76
C TYR A 60 -4.79 15.38 3.59
N SER A 61 -3.79 14.91 4.34
CA SER A 61 -3.97 13.88 5.37
C SER A 61 -3.38 14.40 6.67
N VAL A 62 -4.20 14.46 7.72
CA VAL A 62 -3.82 15.06 9.01
C VAL A 62 -4.21 14.12 10.15
N PRO A 63 -3.33 13.89 11.13
CA PRO A 63 -3.71 13.21 12.36
C PRO A 63 -4.86 13.90 13.10
N ILE A 64 -5.72 13.11 13.71
CA ILE A 64 -6.73 13.57 14.67
C ILE A 64 -6.06 14.38 15.80
N GLU A 65 -6.74 15.39 16.31
CA GLU A 65 -6.25 16.28 17.37
C GLU A 65 -5.02 17.14 17.01
N THR A 66 -4.61 17.19 15.74
CA THR A 66 -3.60 18.15 15.27
C THR A 66 -4.26 19.32 14.51
N GLU A 67 -3.67 20.52 14.63
CA GLU A 67 -4.18 21.72 13.95
C GLU A 67 -3.79 21.70 12.48
N LEU A 68 -4.79 21.67 11.60
CA LEU A 68 -4.61 21.80 10.16
C LEU A 68 -4.59 23.28 9.78
N GLU A 69 -3.50 23.75 9.17
CA GLU A 69 -3.40 25.10 8.59
C GLU A 69 -3.41 25.04 7.05
N ILE A 70 -4.39 25.69 6.42
CA ILE A 70 -4.46 25.83 4.96
C ILE A 70 -4.55 27.31 4.57
N SER A 71 -3.56 27.75 3.78
CA SER A 71 -3.50 29.09 3.20
C SER A 71 -3.74 29.04 1.69
N PRO A 72 -4.99 29.19 1.21
CA PRO A 72 -5.30 29.13 -0.21
C PRO A 72 -4.73 30.34 -0.97
N ILE A 73 -4.38 30.10 -2.24
CA ILE A 73 -4.00 31.11 -3.22
C ILE A 73 -5.19 31.37 -4.15
N PHE A 74 -5.58 32.65 -4.27
CA PHE A 74 -6.66 33.06 -5.16
C PHE A 74 -6.08 33.66 -6.44
N ARG A 75 -6.53 33.15 -7.59
CA ARG A 75 -6.19 33.71 -8.90
C ARG A 75 -7.42 34.36 -9.49
N PHE A 76 -7.34 35.67 -9.70
CA PHE A 76 -8.40 36.48 -10.28
C PHE A 76 -8.22 36.56 -11.80
N ALA A 77 -9.32 36.42 -12.55
CA ALA A 77 -9.32 36.57 -14.01
C ALA A 77 -9.16 38.04 -14.45
N MET A 78 -9.42 38.99 -13.55
CA MET A 78 -9.27 40.43 -13.72
C MET A 78 -8.59 41.02 -12.48
N ASP A 79 -7.86 42.15 -12.65
CA ASP A 79 -7.20 42.85 -11.55
C ASP A 79 -8.18 43.13 -10.40
N SER A 80 -7.91 42.54 -9.23
CA SER A 80 -8.77 42.62 -8.05
C SER A 80 -7.97 42.31 -6.79
N VAL A 81 -8.50 42.72 -5.65
CA VAL A 81 -7.95 42.49 -4.32
C VAL A 81 -8.95 41.69 -3.47
N GLU A 82 -8.47 41.05 -2.40
CA GLU A 82 -9.28 40.16 -1.56
C GLU A 82 -10.21 40.89 -0.55
N ASP A 83 -10.08 42.21 -0.38
CA ASP A 83 -10.68 43.01 0.71
C ASP A 83 -12.21 42.88 0.89
N HIS A 84 -12.92 42.47 -0.17
CA HIS A 84 -14.38 42.35 -0.20
C HIS A 84 -14.86 40.89 -0.18
N LEU A 85 -13.96 39.93 -0.04
CA LEU A 85 -14.31 38.51 -0.04
C LEU A 85 -14.74 38.04 1.36
N ALA A 86 -15.72 37.14 1.39
CA ALA A 86 -16.12 36.38 2.56
C ALA A 86 -15.78 34.91 2.35
N TYR A 87 -15.32 34.23 3.39
CA TYR A 87 -14.88 32.85 3.33
C TYR A 87 -15.78 31.97 4.19
N GLU A 88 -16.07 30.77 3.71
CA GLU A 88 -16.78 29.74 4.45
C GLU A 88 -16.15 28.39 4.12
N TRP A 89 -15.48 27.82 5.11
CA TRP A 89 -14.92 26.49 5.05
C TRP A 89 -15.96 25.48 5.53
N SER A 90 -16.19 24.42 4.76
CA SER A 90 -17.09 23.35 5.16
C SER A 90 -16.53 21.95 4.94
N PHE A 91 -16.84 21.07 5.88
CA PHE A 91 -16.42 19.67 5.90
C PHE A 91 -17.54 18.84 6.56
N LEU A 92 -17.84 17.64 6.01
CA LEU A 92 -19.01 16.85 6.41
C LEU A 92 -20.32 17.66 6.44
N GLU A 93 -20.50 18.51 5.41
CA GLU A 93 -21.65 19.41 5.25
C GLU A 93 -21.83 20.44 6.40
N LYS A 94 -20.82 20.63 7.26
CA LYS A 94 -20.82 21.61 8.35
C LYS A 94 -19.83 22.72 8.08
N VAL A 95 -20.21 23.96 8.37
CA VAL A 95 -19.28 25.10 8.37
C VAL A 95 -18.34 24.97 9.57
N ILE A 96 -17.04 24.90 9.31
CA ILE A 96 -16.00 24.71 10.34
C ILE A 96 -15.18 25.98 10.61
N SER A 97 -15.13 26.92 9.65
CA SER A 97 -14.46 28.22 9.83
C SER A 97 -14.99 29.25 8.82
N THR A 98 -14.84 30.53 9.14
CA THR A 98 -15.11 31.67 8.24
C THR A 98 -13.88 32.52 7.97
N ASP A 99 -12.70 32.06 8.39
CA ASP A 99 -11.44 32.78 8.20
C ASP A 99 -10.89 32.59 6.79
N ARG A 100 -10.04 33.53 6.33
CA ARG A 100 -9.34 33.42 5.02
C ARG A 100 -8.52 32.14 4.93
N ASN A 101 -7.76 31.86 5.99
CA ASN A 101 -6.94 30.67 6.13
C ASN A 101 -7.65 29.72 7.09
N LEU A 102 -7.70 28.44 6.76
CA LEU A 102 -8.23 27.44 7.69
C LEU A 102 -7.22 27.21 8.80
N LYS A 103 -7.67 27.28 10.05
CA LYS A 103 -7.01 26.69 11.23
C LYS A 103 -8.06 25.91 12.00
N TYR A 104 -7.96 24.59 12.00
CA TYR A 104 -9.00 23.75 12.60
C TYR A 104 -8.42 22.44 13.14
N VAL A 105 -8.93 22.00 14.29
CA VAL A 105 -8.58 20.72 14.92
C VAL A 105 -9.76 19.77 14.79
N PHE A 106 -9.53 18.61 14.18
CA PHE A 106 -10.56 17.58 13.98
C PHE A 106 -10.52 16.54 15.09
N ASP A 107 -11.69 16.06 15.50
CA ASP A 107 -11.90 15.13 16.62
C ASP A 107 -12.48 13.77 16.19
N THR A 108 -12.60 13.53 14.88
CA THR A 108 -13.25 12.35 14.32
C THR A 108 -12.46 11.83 13.13
N LEU A 109 -12.18 10.52 13.09
CA LEU A 109 -11.54 9.85 11.96
C LEU A 109 -12.51 9.75 10.79
N VAL A 110 -12.18 10.41 9.68
CA VAL A 110 -13.08 10.52 8.52
C VAL A 110 -12.33 10.99 7.29
N SER A 111 -12.77 10.55 6.11
CA SER A 111 -12.30 11.09 4.82
C SER A 111 -13.48 11.67 4.08
N ASP A 112 -13.37 12.93 3.66
CA ASP A 112 -14.38 13.61 2.85
C ASP A 112 -13.75 14.79 2.09
N VAL A 113 -14.55 15.52 1.33
CA VAL A 113 -14.16 16.71 0.59
C VAL A 113 -14.25 17.93 1.51
N LEU A 114 -13.15 18.68 1.60
CA LEU A 114 -13.09 20.01 2.20
C LEU A 114 -13.45 21.05 1.14
N TYR A 115 -14.43 21.90 1.44
CA TYR A 115 -14.87 22.98 0.57
C TYR A 115 -14.48 24.34 1.12
N LEU A 116 -14.07 25.23 0.23
CA LEU A 116 -13.96 26.66 0.51
C LEU A 116 -14.91 27.41 -0.42
N LYS A 117 -15.94 28.01 0.14
CA LYS A 117 -16.80 28.98 -0.55
C LYS A 117 -16.23 30.37 -0.34
N VAL A 118 -16.00 31.08 -1.44
CA VAL A 118 -15.55 32.46 -1.47
C VAL A 118 -16.65 33.31 -2.05
N THR A 119 -17.16 34.29 -1.30
CA THR A 119 -18.25 35.17 -1.75
C THR A 119 -17.74 36.58 -1.90
N ASP A 120 -17.82 37.12 -3.11
CA ASP A 120 -17.59 38.55 -3.35
C ASP A 120 -18.81 39.32 -2.82
N ARG A 121 -18.62 40.09 -1.75
CA ARG A 121 -19.70 40.87 -1.10
C ARG A 121 -20.21 42.02 -1.97
N THR A 122 -19.45 42.44 -2.98
CA THR A 122 -19.81 43.51 -3.91
C THR A 122 -20.80 43.01 -4.97
N SER A 123 -20.55 41.83 -5.52
CA SER A 123 -21.41 41.22 -6.56
C SER A 123 -22.44 40.22 -6.02
N GLY A 124 -22.22 39.68 -4.81
CA GLY A 124 -23.01 38.60 -4.22
C GLY A 124 -22.71 37.21 -4.80
N VAL A 125 -21.72 37.09 -5.68
CA VAL A 125 -21.38 35.85 -6.38
C VAL A 125 -20.48 34.98 -5.49
N SER A 126 -20.74 33.67 -5.50
CA SER A 126 -19.91 32.69 -4.80
C SER A 126 -19.11 31.81 -5.75
N TYR A 127 -17.87 31.56 -5.39
CA TYR A 127 -16.91 30.67 -6.04
C TYR A 127 -16.55 29.54 -5.08
N PHE A 128 -16.19 28.38 -5.59
CA PHE A 128 -15.91 27.20 -4.78
C PHE A 128 -14.56 26.59 -5.14
N GLY A 129 -13.72 26.43 -4.13
CA GLY A 129 -12.60 25.50 -4.15
C GLY A 129 -12.98 24.22 -3.43
N LYS A 130 -12.42 23.09 -3.86
CA LYS A 130 -12.48 21.83 -3.12
C LYS A 130 -11.14 21.11 -3.12
N THR A 131 -10.87 20.38 -2.04
CA THR A 131 -9.73 19.46 -1.92
C THR A 131 -10.16 18.24 -1.09
N ASN A 132 -9.50 17.11 -1.24
CA ASN A 132 -9.79 15.93 -0.43
C ASN A 132 -9.05 16.04 0.92
N LEU A 133 -9.72 15.70 2.02
CA LEU A 133 -9.15 15.70 3.36
C LEU A 133 -9.41 14.36 4.05
N GLU A 134 -8.35 13.75 4.59
CA GLU A 134 -8.44 12.57 5.45
C GLU A 134 -7.95 12.91 6.86
N ILE A 135 -8.84 12.77 7.85
CA ILE A 135 -8.50 12.79 9.26
C ILE A 135 -8.13 11.36 9.66
N THR A 136 -6.87 11.17 9.97
CA THR A 136 -6.25 9.87 10.22
C THR A 136 -5.92 9.72 11.70
N ALA A 137 -5.67 8.49 12.16
CA ALA A 137 -5.14 8.33 13.51
C ALA A 137 -3.70 8.86 13.59
N GLU A 138 -3.24 9.15 14.79
CA GLU A 138 -1.88 9.65 15.05
C GLU A 138 -0.81 8.85 14.33
N TYR A 139 -0.93 7.52 14.24
CA TYR A 139 0.06 6.69 13.56
C TYR A 139 -0.50 5.89 12.39
N GLY A 140 -1.64 6.32 11.84
CA GLY A 140 -2.34 5.59 10.78
C GLY A 140 -1.70 5.70 9.41
N GLN A 141 -0.79 6.66 9.18
CA GLN A 141 -0.23 6.96 7.86
C GLN A 141 0.87 5.96 7.45
N ASN A 142 1.26 6.01 6.18
CA ASN A 142 2.42 5.26 5.70
C ASN A 142 3.72 5.74 6.36
N GLY A 143 4.71 4.86 6.44
CA GLY A 143 6.04 5.21 6.90
C GLY A 143 6.88 3.99 7.26
N TRP A 144 7.95 4.21 8.00
CA TRP A 144 8.93 3.20 8.35
C TRP A 144 8.84 2.88 9.83
N VAL A 145 8.61 1.61 10.16
CA VAL A 145 8.71 1.10 11.51
C VAL A 145 10.13 0.60 11.73
N ILE A 146 10.76 1.09 12.79
CA ILE A 146 12.15 0.79 13.12
C ILE A 146 12.15 0.01 14.43
N LEU A 147 12.62 -1.23 14.36
CA LEU A 147 12.85 -2.06 15.54
C LEU A 147 14.33 -2.08 15.86
N SER A 148 14.66 -1.77 17.11
CA SER A 148 16.02 -1.53 17.54
C SER A 148 16.26 -2.06 18.95
N GLU A 149 17.52 -2.34 19.27
CA GLU A 149 17.98 -2.56 20.62
C GLU A 149 18.68 -1.30 21.14
N LYS A 150 18.14 -0.72 22.22
CA LYS A 150 18.68 0.47 22.88
C LYS A 150 18.80 0.18 24.36
N GLU A 151 20.02 0.32 24.89
CA GLU A 151 20.31 0.08 26.32
C GLU A 151 19.89 -1.34 26.80
N GLY A 152 20.02 -2.34 25.92
CA GLY A 152 19.67 -3.74 26.20
C GLY A 152 18.16 -4.03 26.25
N LYS A 153 17.33 -3.11 25.73
CA LYS A 153 15.88 -3.24 25.60
C LYS A 153 15.45 -3.06 24.16
N SER A 154 14.36 -3.72 23.79
CA SER A 154 13.71 -3.50 22.50
C SER A 154 13.01 -2.15 22.48
N SER A 155 13.15 -1.43 21.38
CA SER A 155 12.50 -0.14 21.11
C SER A 155 11.85 -0.19 19.73
N LEU A 156 10.61 0.26 19.65
CA LEU A 156 9.85 0.37 18.42
C LEU A 156 9.60 1.85 18.14
N SER A 157 10.12 2.34 17.01
CA SER A 157 9.99 3.73 16.57
C SER A 157 9.25 3.79 15.23
N PHE A 158 8.71 4.96 14.91
CA PHE A 158 8.02 5.20 13.65
C PHE A 158 8.56 6.45 12.97
N VAL A 159 8.85 6.37 11.67
CA VAL A 159 9.19 7.52 10.84
C VAL A 159 8.08 7.67 9.81
N ARG A 160 7.20 8.66 10.03
CA ARG A 160 6.08 8.94 9.14
C ARG A 160 6.61 9.51 7.83
N GLU A 161 6.07 9.06 6.71
CA GLU A 161 6.41 9.56 5.38
C GLU A 161 5.25 10.37 4.81
N TYR A 162 5.55 11.58 4.33
CA TYR A 162 4.64 12.38 3.53
C TYR A 162 5.14 12.46 2.09
N ALA A 163 4.27 12.18 1.14
CA ALA A 163 4.55 12.25 -0.27
C ALA A 163 3.74 13.38 -0.92
N ASP A 164 4.43 14.34 -1.52
CA ASP A 164 3.81 15.39 -2.33
C ASP A 164 4.21 15.21 -3.79
N ARG A 165 3.23 14.92 -4.65
CA ARG A 165 3.46 14.67 -6.07
C ARG A 165 3.15 15.92 -6.87
N ASP A 166 4.19 16.46 -7.52
CA ASP A 166 4.03 17.54 -8.49
C ASP A 166 3.17 17.04 -9.66
N PRO A 167 2.00 17.65 -9.91
CA PRO A 167 1.07 17.20 -10.94
C PRO A 167 1.57 17.49 -12.37
N VAL A 168 2.56 18.37 -12.55
CA VAL A 168 3.13 18.75 -13.84
C VAL A 168 4.36 17.91 -14.17
N SER A 169 5.32 17.84 -13.25
CA SER A 169 6.56 17.07 -13.49
C SER A 169 6.39 15.57 -13.19
N GLY A 170 5.37 15.21 -12.41
CA GLY A 170 5.14 13.84 -11.94
C GLY A 170 6.10 13.39 -10.85
N VAL A 171 7.06 14.24 -10.45
CA VAL A 171 8.06 13.97 -9.41
C VAL A 171 7.39 13.98 -8.03
N THR A 172 7.73 13.00 -7.20
CA THR A 172 7.27 12.94 -5.81
C THR A 172 8.37 13.45 -4.88
N ALA A 173 8.07 14.47 -4.09
CA ALA A 173 8.89 14.93 -2.98
C ALA A 173 8.47 14.20 -1.71
N TYR A 174 9.45 13.73 -0.94
CA TYR A 174 9.21 13.02 0.32
C TYR A 174 9.72 13.87 1.49
N THR A 175 8.92 13.96 2.55
CA THR A 175 9.33 14.52 3.83
C THR A 175 9.02 13.52 4.94
N TYR A 176 9.76 13.59 6.04
CA TYR A 176 9.74 12.58 7.08
C TYR A 176 9.63 13.24 8.46
N GLU A 177 8.88 12.58 9.35
CA GLU A 177 8.69 13.00 10.74
C GLU A 177 8.95 11.81 11.67
N GLU A 178 9.83 12.02 12.66
CA GLU A 178 10.31 10.95 13.53
C GLU A 178 9.54 10.87 14.85
N PHE A 179 9.17 9.66 15.23
CA PHE A 179 8.57 9.30 16.51
C PHE A 179 9.41 8.22 17.19
N PRO A 180 10.50 8.60 17.88
CA PRO A 180 11.34 7.65 18.62
C PRO A 180 10.57 6.99 19.76
N ASP A 181 10.75 5.66 19.91
CA ASP A 181 10.16 4.84 20.97
C ASP A 181 8.64 5.07 21.15
N VAL A 182 7.91 4.97 20.03
CA VAL A 182 6.44 5.08 20.02
C VAL A 182 5.80 3.99 20.90
N TRP A 183 6.45 2.84 21.06
CA TRP A 183 5.98 1.81 22.00
C TRP A 183 5.85 2.35 23.42
N LYS A 184 6.92 2.94 23.98
CA LYS A 184 6.92 3.47 25.35
C LYS A 184 5.91 4.60 25.53
N LYS A 185 5.72 5.44 24.50
CA LYS A 185 4.69 6.49 24.53
C LYS A 185 3.28 5.89 24.66
N MET A 186 3.00 4.83 23.89
CA MET A 186 1.64 4.28 23.76
C MET A 186 1.32 3.19 24.78
N ASN A 187 2.34 2.59 25.40
CA ASN A 187 2.25 1.52 26.38
C ASN A 187 3.16 1.82 27.60
N PRO A 188 2.95 2.94 28.32
CA PRO A 188 3.90 3.47 29.30
C PRO A 188 4.18 2.53 30.49
N ASP A 189 3.25 1.62 30.78
CA ASP A 189 3.34 0.70 31.91
C ASP A 189 3.92 -0.69 31.54
N VAL A 190 4.33 -0.89 30.28
CA VAL A 190 4.76 -2.19 29.77
C VAL A 190 6.05 -2.04 28.95
N GLU A 191 7.11 -2.73 29.36
CA GLU A 191 8.32 -2.83 28.54
C GLU A 191 8.04 -3.70 27.31
N LEU A 192 8.61 -3.34 26.14
CA LEU A 192 8.41 -4.13 24.92
C LEU A 192 9.01 -5.52 25.08
N GLY A 193 10.22 -5.62 25.66
CA GLY A 193 10.96 -6.85 25.86
C GLY A 193 12.45 -6.65 25.56
N LYS A 194 13.16 -7.74 25.26
CA LYS A 194 14.59 -7.73 24.94
C LYS A 194 14.90 -8.60 23.74
N SER A 195 16.07 -8.38 23.15
CA SER A 195 16.57 -9.15 22.00
C SER A 195 15.56 -9.18 20.84
N PRO A 196 15.30 -8.01 20.24
CA PRO A 196 14.39 -7.91 19.11
C PRO A 196 14.87 -8.76 17.94
N LEU A 197 13.94 -9.21 17.09
CA LEU A 197 14.28 -10.01 15.91
C LEU A 197 13.71 -9.44 14.61
N ARG A 198 12.40 -9.13 14.59
CA ARG A 198 11.71 -8.73 13.36
C ARG A 198 10.40 -8.01 13.67
N VAL A 199 9.98 -7.13 12.77
CA VAL A 199 8.60 -6.61 12.71
C VAL A 199 7.94 -7.13 11.45
N VAL A 200 6.72 -7.64 11.59
CA VAL A 200 5.91 -8.09 10.45
C VAL A 200 4.60 -7.33 10.45
N GLU A 201 4.38 -6.55 9.40
CA GLU A 201 3.07 -5.98 9.12
C GLU A 201 2.10 -7.04 8.62
N HIS A 202 0.87 -7.01 9.12
CA HIS A 202 -0.20 -7.89 8.68
C HIS A 202 -1.57 -7.23 8.63
N PHE A 203 -2.49 -7.94 7.96
CA PHE A 203 -3.84 -7.49 7.65
C PHE A 203 -4.88 -8.56 7.98
N CYS A 204 -6.14 -8.13 8.07
CA CYS A 204 -7.29 -9.03 8.17
C CYS A 204 -8.25 -8.78 6.99
N ALA A 205 -9.27 -9.62 6.85
CA ALA A 205 -10.26 -9.50 5.76
C ALA A 205 -11.18 -8.28 5.89
N ASN A 206 -11.09 -7.50 6.97
CA ASN A 206 -11.83 -6.25 7.13
C ASN A 206 -11.14 -5.11 6.36
N GLN A 207 -11.72 -4.72 5.22
CA GLN A 207 -11.17 -3.68 4.34
C GLN A 207 -11.09 -2.28 4.97
N ASN A 208 -11.80 -2.07 6.09
CA ASN A 208 -11.77 -0.80 6.83
C ASN A 208 -10.73 -0.79 7.95
N ALA A 209 -10.13 -1.94 8.29
CA ALA A 209 -9.10 -2.00 9.31
C ALA A 209 -7.74 -1.54 8.71
N LEU A 210 -7.01 -0.73 9.48
CA LEU A 210 -5.60 -0.44 9.20
C LEU A 210 -4.74 -1.64 9.63
N SER A 211 -3.47 -1.70 9.24
CA SER A 211 -2.60 -2.83 9.58
C SER A 211 -2.44 -3.08 11.09
N ALA A 212 -1.95 -4.27 11.41
CA ALA A 212 -1.37 -4.63 12.70
C ALA A 212 0.09 -5.09 12.50
N LEU A 213 0.86 -5.16 13.58
CA LEU A 213 2.30 -5.40 13.55
C LEU A 213 2.65 -6.45 14.61
N TRP A 214 3.14 -7.61 14.16
CA TRP A 214 3.82 -8.54 15.05
C TRP A 214 5.23 -8.03 15.31
N VAL A 215 5.56 -7.74 16.57
CA VAL A 215 6.92 -7.47 17.03
C VAL A 215 7.48 -8.78 17.59
N ILE A 216 8.35 -9.41 16.83
CA ILE A 216 8.95 -10.71 17.14
C ILE A 216 10.25 -10.49 17.90
N GLN A 217 10.37 -11.17 19.04
CA GLN A 217 11.54 -11.18 19.90
C GLN A 217 12.07 -12.61 20.05
N ARG A 218 13.31 -12.75 20.51
CA ARG A 218 13.91 -14.09 20.68
C ARG A 218 13.18 -14.92 21.74
N ASP A 219 12.69 -14.27 22.79
CA ASP A 219 11.82 -14.90 23.78
C ASP A 219 10.36 -14.85 23.28
N PRO A 220 9.69 -15.99 23.05
CA PRO A 220 8.30 -16.01 22.61
C PRO A 220 7.32 -15.33 23.58
N GLU A 221 7.65 -15.25 24.87
CA GLU A 221 6.81 -14.59 25.89
C GLU A 221 6.77 -13.07 25.69
N ASP A 222 7.81 -12.49 25.07
CA ASP A 222 7.95 -11.06 24.81
C ASP A 222 7.36 -10.65 23.43
N CYS A 223 6.96 -11.61 22.59
CA CYS A 223 6.35 -11.30 21.30
C CYS A 223 4.95 -10.69 21.47
N VAL A 224 4.69 -9.57 20.79
CA VAL A 224 3.43 -8.84 20.88
C VAL A 224 2.86 -8.51 19.51
N ASP A 225 1.53 -8.54 19.40
CA ASP A 225 0.82 -7.92 18.28
C ASP A 225 0.42 -6.50 18.66
N VAL A 226 0.57 -5.57 17.73
CA VAL A 226 0.48 -4.14 17.98
C VAL A 226 -0.41 -3.50 16.92
N SER A 227 -1.31 -2.61 17.34
CA SER A 227 -2.12 -1.83 16.42
C SER A 227 -1.26 -0.96 15.50
N GLY A 228 -1.33 -1.15 14.18
CA GLY A 228 -0.63 -0.30 13.20
C GLY A 228 -1.22 1.11 13.07
N GLN A 229 -2.31 1.38 13.79
CA GLN A 229 -2.97 2.68 13.88
C GLN A 229 -2.49 3.51 15.08
N SER A 230 -2.21 2.85 16.21
CA SER A 230 -2.01 3.51 17.50
C SER A 230 -0.77 3.06 18.25
N PHE A 231 -0.06 2.04 17.76
CA PHE A 231 1.06 1.38 18.44
C PHE A 231 0.74 0.83 19.85
N LYS A 232 -0.56 0.73 20.21
CA LYS A 232 -0.99 0.06 21.44
C LYS A 232 -0.93 -1.45 21.26
N LYS A 233 -0.48 -2.14 22.31
CA LYS A 233 -0.50 -3.60 22.40
C LYS A 233 -1.93 -4.13 22.23
N ASP A 234 -2.10 -5.11 21.36
CA ASP A 234 -3.34 -5.88 21.22
C ASP A 234 -3.26 -7.15 22.08
N ILE A 235 -2.41 -8.10 21.69
CA ILE A 235 -2.20 -9.37 22.38
C ILE A 235 -0.71 -9.68 22.56
N VAL A 236 -0.39 -10.61 23.45
CA VAL A 236 0.91 -11.32 23.43
C VAL A 236 0.80 -12.59 22.59
N LEU A 237 1.89 -13.04 21.96
CA LEU A 237 1.89 -14.20 21.06
C LEU A 237 1.33 -15.46 21.74
N LYS A 238 1.62 -15.64 23.02
CA LYS A 238 1.13 -16.78 23.81
C LYS A 238 -0.39 -16.89 23.84
N GLU A 239 -1.10 -15.76 23.82
CA GLU A 239 -2.57 -15.73 23.78
C GLU A 239 -3.14 -16.30 22.47
N ALA A 240 -2.34 -16.33 21.39
CA ALA A 240 -2.70 -16.94 20.12
C ALA A 240 -2.51 -18.46 20.08
N PHE A 241 -1.88 -19.08 21.09
CA PHE A 241 -1.74 -20.53 21.21
C PHE A 241 -2.86 -21.15 22.05
N TYR A 242 -3.24 -22.38 21.71
CA TYR A 242 -4.28 -23.10 22.47
C TYR A 242 -3.84 -23.27 23.93
N ASN A 243 -4.73 -22.95 24.87
CA ASN A 243 -4.46 -22.90 26.31
C ASN A 243 -3.28 -21.99 26.72
N GLN A 244 -2.83 -21.10 25.84
CA GLN A 244 -1.67 -20.25 26.08
C GLN A 244 -0.40 -21.05 26.38
N VAL A 245 -0.21 -22.17 25.68
CA VAL A 245 0.98 -23.03 25.83
C VAL A 245 1.70 -23.12 24.49
N PHE A 246 2.97 -22.77 24.50
CA PHE A 246 3.82 -22.97 23.33
C PHE A 246 4.16 -24.45 23.13
N PRO A 247 4.24 -24.92 21.87
CA PRO A 247 4.64 -26.29 21.57
C PRO A 247 6.15 -26.49 21.77
N GLY A 248 6.54 -27.34 22.72
CA GLY A 248 7.95 -27.67 22.97
C GLY A 248 8.80 -26.44 23.34
N ASP A 249 10.01 -26.33 22.76
CA ASP A 249 10.92 -25.17 22.87
C ASP A 249 10.72 -24.23 21.68
N PHE A 250 9.47 -23.79 21.47
CA PHE A 250 9.10 -22.88 20.39
C PHE A 250 9.88 -21.56 20.49
N ARG A 251 10.58 -21.18 19.42
CA ARG A 251 11.35 -19.92 19.34
C ARG A 251 11.04 -19.21 18.02
N PRO A 252 10.22 -18.16 18.02
CA PRO A 252 9.68 -17.59 16.79
C PRO A 252 10.77 -16.93 15.96
N ILE A 253 10.73 -17.16 14.65
CA ILE A 253 11.58 -16.47 13.67
C ILE A 253 10.78 -15.74 12.58
N GLU A 254 9.52 -16.14 12.38
CA GLU A 254 8.62 -15.58 11.38
C GLU A 254 7.17 -15.82 11.82
N ILE A 255 6.30 -14.85 11.56
CA ILE A 255 4.85 -14.98 11.73
C ILE A 255 4.20 -14.41 10.48
N MET A 256 3.57 -15.28 9.69
CA MET A 256 2.83 -14.88 8.51
C MET A 256 1.34 -14.94 8.79
N GLU A 257 0.66 -13.83 8.54
CA GLU A 257 -0.78 -13.69 8.72
C GLU A 257 -1.43 -13.57 7.34
N MET A 258 -2.11 -14.64 6.94
CA MET A 258 -2.89 -14.68 5.72
C MET A 258 -4.37 -14.40 6.03
N LYS A 259 -5.23 -14.42 5.00
CA LYS A 259 -6.66 -14.11 5.16
C LYS A 259 -7.40 -15.16 5.99
N ASN A 260 -7.18 -16.45 5.75
CA ASN A 260 -7.88 -17.52 6.48
C ASN A 260 -6.98 -18.31 7.43
N ILE A 261 -5.65 -18.23 7.28
CA ILE A 261 -4.68 -18.91 8.15
C ILE A 261 -3.59 -17.98 8.66
N SER A 262 -3.00 -18.36 9.79
CA SER A 262 -1.75 -17.78 10.30
C SER A 262 -0.71 -18.90 10.40
N LEU A 263 0.55 -18.58 10.13
CA LEU A 263 1.71 -19.48 10.20
C LEU A 263 2.73 -18.89 11.17
N ALA A 264 3.15 -19.64 12.17
CA ALA A 264 4.22 -19.26 13.08
C ALA A 264 5.40 -20.23 12.90
N VAL A 265 6.55 -19.71 12.50
CA VAL A 265 7.76 -20.50 12.23
C VAL A 265 8.69 -20.42 13.42
N SER A 266 9.12 -21.58 13.90
CA SER A 266 10.10 -21.72 14.98
C SER A 266 11.54 -21.84 14.44
N GLN A 267 12.53 -21.56 15.28
CA GLN A 267 13.97 -21.60 14.97
C GLN A 267 14.44 -22.98 14.47
N ASP A 268 13.75 -24.05 14.86
CA ASP A 268 13.99 -25.44 14.39
C ASP A 268 13.34 -25.74 13.03
N GLY A 269 12.72 -24.75 12.39
CA GLY A 269 12.03 -24.84 11.11
C GLY A 269 10.59 -25.33 11.20
N SER A 270 10.08 -25.70 12.39
CA SER A 270 8.70 -26.17 12.52
C SER A 270 7.71 -25.03 12.25
N ILE A 271 6.67 -25.30 11.45
CA ILE A 271 5.58 -24.35 11.13
C ILE A 271 4.35 -24.77 11.92
N TYR A 272 3.85 -23.90 12.78
CA TYR A 272 2.59 -24.07 13.50
C TYR A 272 1.50 -23.25 12.83
N THR A 273 0.31 -23.83 12.71
CA THR A 273 -0.77 -23.21 11.94
C THR A 273 -1.99 -22.91 12.79
N ARG A 274 -2.63 -21.79 12.50
CA ARG A 274 -3.91 -21.36 13.05
C ARG A 274 -4.87 -21.15 11.89
N LYS A 275 -6.04 -21.80 11.92
CA LYS A 275 -7.17 -21.39 11.05
C LYS A 275 -7.95 -20.29 11.75
N LYS A 276 -8.16 -19.16 11.07
CA LYS A 276 -8.91 -18.02 11.60
C LYS A 276 -10.38 -18.37 11.71
N THR A 277 -10.97 -18.25 12.89
CA THR A 277 -12.42 -18.48 13.06
C THR A 277 -13.24 -17.34 12.47
N ILE A 278 -12.68 -16.13 12.45
CA ILE A 278 -13.27 -14.93 11.86
C ILE A 278 -12.17 -14.20 11.07
N PRO A 279 -12.07 -14.41 9.74
CA PRO A 279 -11.06 -13.76 8.89
C PRO A 279 -11.01 -12.22 8.98
N ALA A 280 -12.13 -11.58 9.37
CA ALA A 280 -12.23 -10.14 9.52
C ALA A 280 -11.57 -9.58 10.81
N LEU A 281 -11.07 -10.44 11.69
CA LEU A 281 -10.30 -10.06 12.88
C LEU A 281 -8.82 -10.40 12.66
N PHE A 282 -7.91 -9.60 13.22
CA PHE A 282 -6.47 -9.89 13.23
C PHE A 282 -6.19 -11.22 13.93
N ASN A 283 -6.71 -11.34 15.15
CA ASN A 283 -6.52 -12.50 16.00
C ASN A 283 -7.83 -13.24 16.20
N SER A 284 -7.95 -14.42 15.61
CA SER A 284 -9.06 -15.33 15.83
C SER A 284 -8.64 -16.79 15.65
N GLY A 285 -9.18 -17.68 16.48
CA GLY A 285 -8.71 -19.06 16.58
C GLY A 285 -7.38 -19.18 17.32
N PHE A 286 -6.81 -20.40 17.33
CA PHE A 286 -5.57 -20.71 18.03
C PHE A 286 -4.61 -21.49 17.13
N TYR A 287 -3.31 -21.28 17.32
CA TYR A 287 -2.28 -22.14 16.76
C TYR A 287 -2.40 -23.56 17.32
N LEU A 288 -2.33 -24.54 16.42
CA LEU A 288 -2.21 -25.95 16.75
C LEU A 288 -0.77 -26.25 17.20
N ASP A 289 -0.62 -27.25 18.06
CA ASP A 289 0.67 -27.74 18.57
C ASP A 289 1.33 -28.80 17.66
N ILE A 290 0.72 -29.06 16.50
CA ILE A 290 1.19 -30.02 15.51
C ILE A 290 1.94 -29.28 14.39
N PRO A 291 3.23 -29.56 14.19
CA PRO A 291 3.99 -29.00 13.07
C PRO A 291 3.39 -29.42 11.72
N MET A 292 3.36 -28.49 10.77
CA MET A 292 2.91 -28.74 9.41
C MET A 292 3.81 -29.76 8.69
N ASP A 293 3.19 -30.70 7.98
CA ASP A 293 3.86 -31.70 7.16
C ASP A 293 3.31 -31.72 5.73
N TYR A 294 4.09 -32.30 4.81
CA TYR A 294 3.66 -32.64 3.47
C TYR A 294 4.28 -33.98 3.06
N GLU A 295 3.47 -34.89 2.54
CA GLU A 295 3.86 -36.26 2.19
C GLU A 295 4.47 -37.03 3.39
N GLY A 296 3.99 -36.77 4.61
CA GLY A 296 4.45 -37.43 5.84
C GLY A 296 5.80 -36.93 6.34
N LYS A 297 6.31 -35.80 5.81
CA LYS A 297 7.56 -35.18 6.22
C LYS A 297 7.30 -33.77 6.74
N LYS A 298 7.87 -33.46 7.91
CA LYS A 298 7.83 -32.11 8.50
C LYS A 298 8.42 -31.12 7.51
N LEU A 299 7.75 -29.99 7.30
CA LEU A 299 8.25 -28.90 6.47
C LEU A 299 9.28 -28.06 7.21
N ASN A 300 10.27 -27.53 6.48
CA ASN A 300 11.19 -26.52 7.00
C ASN A 300 10.74 -25.10 6.63
N GLY A 301 10.08 -24.43 7.58
CA GLY A 301 9.52 -23.09 7.43
C GLY A 301 10.51 -21.94 7.32
N LYS A 302 11.83 -22.18 7.41
CA LYS A 302 12.84 -21.11 7.27
C LYS A 302 12.83 -20.49 5.87
N GLY A 303 12.33 -21.23 4.87
CA GLY A 303 12.13 -20.73 3.51
C GLY A 303 10.72 -20.18 3.25
N LEU A 304 9.93 -19.92 4.30
CA LEU A 304 8.60 -19.33 4.16
C LEU A 304 8.76 -17.89 3.65
N LEU A 305 8.05 -17.58 2.57
CA LEU A 305 8.13 -16.28 1.97
C LEU A 305 7.01 -15.38 2.49
N ASN A 306 7.37 -14.42 3.36
CA ASN A 306 6.45 -13.43 3.90
C ASN A 306 6.72 -12.05 3.27
N ASN A 307 6.01 -11.76 2.20
CA ASN A 307 6.15 -10.52 1.44
C ASN A 307 4.82 -10.13 0.82
N ARG A 308 4.78 -8.93 0.25
CA ARG A 308 3.65 -8.42 -0.49
C ARG A 308 3.31 -9.36 -1.65
N VAL A 309 2.16 -10.01 -1.53
CA VAL A 309 1.60 -10.87 -2.57
C VAL A 309 0.29 -10.29 -3.07
N LYS A 310 0.13 -10.24 -4.39
CA LYS A 310 -1.12 -9.81 -5.03
C LYS A 310 -2.12 -10.94 -5.11
N GLN A 311 -3.25 -10.89 -4.39
CA GLN A 311 -4.43 -11.74 -4.65
C GLN A 311 -4.09 -13.21 -4.92
N MET A 312 -2.99 -13.66 -4.31
CA MET A 312 -2.50 -15.00 -4.44
C MET A 312 -3.20 -15.74 -3.33
N MET A 313 -3.99 -16.73 -3.73
CA MET A 313 -4.70 -17.60 -2.81
C MET A 313 -3.77 -18.64 -2.16
N PHE A 314 -2.49 -18.30 -2.02
CA PHE A 314 -1.44 -19.10 -1.41
C PHE A 314 -0.19 -18.25 -1.12
N THR A 315 0.66 -18.74 -0.23
CA THR A 315 2.06 -18.30 -0.09
C THR A 315 3.03 -19.36 -0.60
N VAL A 316 4.28 -18.99 -0.88
CA VAL A 316 5.35 -19.88 -1.33
C VAL A 316 6.26 -20.24 -0.16
N LEU A 317 6.68 -21.49 -0.12
CA LEU A 317 7.63 -22.03 0.82
C LEU A 317 8.75 -22.74 0.03
N TYR A 318 10.00 -22.49 0.36
CA TYR A 318 11.08 -23.42 0.01
C TYR A 318 11.37 -24.35 1.19
N ASP A 319 11.14 -25.63 0.97
CA ASP A 319 11.42 -26.68 1.94
C ASP A 319 12.90 -27.04 1.86
N TYR A 320 13.71 -26.43 2.72
CA TYR A 320 15.16 -26.66 2.78
C TYR A 320 15.55 -28.12 3.02
N ASP A 321 14.71 -28.90 3.71
CA ASP A 321 15.04 -30.31 4.02
C ASP A 321 14.79 -31.23 2.82
N GLN A 322 13.91 -30.83 1.89
CA GLN A 322 13.54 -31.60 0.69
C GLN A 322 13.98 -30.92 -0.62
N HIS A 323 14.68 -29.78 -0.54
CA HIS A 323 15.22 -29.01 -1.66
C HIS A 323 14.19 -28.64 -2.75
N ARG A 324 12.99 -28.22 -2.35
CA ARG A 324 11.86 -27.97 -3.28
C ARG A 324 11.00 -26.77 -2.89
N PHE A 325 10.42 -26.11 -3.89
CA PHE A 325 9.39 -25.10 -3.70
C PHE A 325 8.00 -25.73 -3.63
N LEU A 326 7.22 -25.27 -2.66
CA LEU A 326 5.83 -25.65 -2.40
C LEU A 326 4.98 -24.38 -2.27
N ALA A 327 3.66 -24.56 -2.31
CA ALA A 327 2.71 -23.51 -1.98
C ALA A 327 1.80 -23.95 -0.82
N ILE A 328 1.44 -23.01 0.05
CA ILE A 328 0.49 -23.21 1.15
C ILE A 328 -0.76 -22.42 0.82
N SER A 329 -1.88 -23.12 0.60
CA SER A 329 -3.13 -22.50 0.16
C SER A 329 -3.77 -21.64 1.24
N ASP A 330 -4.37 -20.55 0.79
CA ASP A 330 -5.30 -19.70 1.54
C ASP A 330 -6.57 -19.40 0.71
N TYR A 331 -6.95 -20.33 -0.17
CA TYR A 331 -8.01 -20.18 -1.16
C TYR A 331 -9.39 -19.89 -0.54
N ASN A 332 -9.77 -20.69 0.45
CA ASN A 332 -10.97 -20.51 1.25
C ASN A 332 -10.79 -21.21 2.61
N MET A 333 -11.71 -20.99 3.53
CA MET A 333 -11.66 -21.57 4.88
C MET A 333 -11.45 -23.10 4.92
N THR A 334 -11.99 -23.84 3.95
CA THR A 334 -11.88 -25.30 3.88
C THR A 334 -10.48 -25.73 3.46
N GLU A 335 -9.98 -25.18 2.35
CA GLU A 335 -8.69 -25.55 1.75
C GLU A 335 -7.49 -24.80 2.35
N ALA A 336 -7.73 -23.76 3.17
CA ALA A 336 -6.63 -23.01 3.77
C ALA A 336 -5.76 -23.91 4.66
N GLY A 337 -4.45 -23.74 4.53
CA GLY A 337 -3.42 -24.58 5.16
C GLY A 337 -3.05 -25.81 4.34
N LYS A 338 -3.71 -26.08 3.21
CA LYS A 338 -3.31 -27.20 2.35
C LYS A 338 -1.99 -26.90 1.65
N VAL A 339 -1.02 -27.77 1.86
CA VAL A 339 0.27 -27.73 1.16
C VAL A 339 0.11 -28.42 -0.20
N MET A 340 0.65 -27.80 -1.25
CA MET A 340 0.52 -28.27 -2.62
C MET A 340 1.83 -28.08 -3.41
N PRO A 341 2.11 -28.95 -4.39
CA PRO A 341 3.25 -28.77 -5.28
C PRO A 341 3.00 -27.60 -6.24
N ILE A 342 4.08 -27.05 -6.79
CA ILE A 342 3.99 -26.10 -7.89
C ILE A 342 3.85 -26.87 -9.21
N ASN A 343 2.76 -26.65 -9.93
CA ASN A 343 2.55 -27.24 -11.24
C ASN A 343 3.39 -26.51 -12.29
N VAL A 344 4.29 -27.21 -12.95
CA VAL A 344 5.21 -26.64 -13.94
C VAL A 344 5.27 -27.55 -15.16
N SER A 345 5.09 -26.96 -16.34
CA SER A 345 5.20 -27.69 -17.60
C SER A 345 6.67 -27.83 -18.00
N GLU A 346 7.05 -29.01 -18.49
CA GLU A 346 8.45 -29.33 -18.81
C GLU A 346 9.07 -28.38 -19.83
N ASN A 347 8.26 -27.85 -20.76
CA ASN A 347 8.71 -26.89 -21.77
C ASN A 347 9.15 -25.52 -21.21
N LEU A 348 8.90 -25.23 -19.93
CA LEU A 348 9.39 -24.02 -19.26
C LEU A 348 10.86 -24.15 -18.86
N TYR A 349 11.38 -25.36 -18.69
CA TYR A 349 12.79 -25.61 -18.39
C TYR A 349 13.63 -25.56 -19.66
N LYS A 350 13.96 -24.35 -20.11
CA LYS A 350 14.62 -24.12 -21.40
C LYS A 350 16.14 -24.30 -21.39
N THR A 351 16.75 -24.25 -20.20
CA THR A 351 18.21 -24.33 -20.05
C THR A 351 18.59 -25.74 -19.61
N PRO A 352 19.44 -26.47 -20.37
CA PRO A 352 19.91 -27.78 -19.97
C PRO A 352 20.56 -27.75 -18.58
N GLY A 353 20.16 -28.67 -17.70
CA GLY A 353 20.73 -28.80 -16.36
C GLY A 353 20.29 -27.72 -15.36
N MET A 354 19.32 -26.87 -15.70
CA MET A 354 18.78 -25.91 -14.73
C MET A 354 18.07 -26.60 -13.57
N ALA A 355 18.11 -25.96 -12.40
CA ALA A 355 17.39 -26.41 -11.21
C ALA A 355 15.89 -26.49 -11.47
N ARG A 356 15.21 -27.45 -10.85
CA ARG A 356 13.75 -27.61 -10.96
C ARG A 356 13.06 -27.08 -9.71
N LEU A 357 11.82 -26.63 -9.86
CA LEU A 357 11.02 -26.15 -8.73
C LEU A 357 10.71 -27.26 -7.72
N ASP A 358 10.52 -28.48 -8.20
CA ASP A 358 10.27 -29.67 -7.38
C ASP A 358 11.55 -30.35 -6.87
N ASN A 359 12.71 -29.96 -7.40
CA ASN A 359 14.02 -30.43 -6.95
C ASN A 359 15.13 -29.49 -7.44
N THR A 360 15.68 -28.71 -6.52
CA THR A 360 16.77 -27.76 -6.80
C THR A 360 18.17 -28.40 -6.82
N GLY A 361 18.26 -29.71 -6.57
CA GLY A 361 19.53 -30.44 -6.51
C GLY A 361 20.40 -29.99 -5.33
N ASP A 362 21.71 -29.97 -5.53
CA ASP A 362 22.70 -29.59 -4.50
C ASP A 362 22.90 -28.06 -4.40
N MET A 363 21.98 -27.28 -4.97
CA MET A 363 22.04 -25.81 -4.91
C MET A 363 21.70 -25.33 -3.51
N GLU A 364 22.52 -24.43 -2.98
CA GLU A 364 22.21 -23.70 -1.76
C GLU A 364 21.31 -22.49 -2.09
N VAL A 365 20.17 -22.38 -1.43
CA VAL A 365 19.25 -21.24 -1.59
C VAL A 365 19.50 -20.20 -0.50
N LEU A 366 20.09 -19.08 -0.88
CA LEU A 366 20.54 -18.01 0.03
C LEU A 366 19.48 -16.95 0.32
N HIS A 367 18.56 -16.73 -0.62
CA HIS A 367 17.50 -15.73 -0.50
C HIS A 367 16.33 -16.11 -1.38
N ILE A 368 15.12 -15.76 -0.94
CA ILE A 368 13.90 -15.84 -1.73
C ILE A 368 13.16 -14.51 -1.56
N GLY A 369 12.76 -13.91 -2.67
CA GLY A 369 12.00 -12.69 -2.73
C GLY A 369 10.88 -12.76 -3.76
N ALA A 370 9.98 -11.78 -3.71
CA ALA A 370 8.96 -11.60 -4.74
C ALA A 370 9.18 -10.27 -5.46
N TRP A 371 8.69 -10.21 -6.70
CA TRP A 371 8.70 -9.02 -7.53
C TRP A 371 7.37 -8.85 -8.23
N TYR A 372 7.01 -7.62 -8.58
CA TYR A 372 5.69 -7.31 -9.10
C TYR A 372 5.42 -8.02 -10.45
N GLY A 373 4.56 -9.04 -10.44
CA GLY A 373 4.13 -9.78 -11.64
C GLY A 373 3.17 -8.99 -12.53
N ASN A 374 2.85 -9.52 -13.72
CA ASN A 374 1.87 -8.92 -14.63
C ASN A 374 0.43 -9.31 -14.22
N GLY A 375 -0.51 -8.37 -14.31
CA GLY A 375 -1.92 -8.65 -13.97
C GLY A 375 -2.20 -8.76 -12.46
N SER A 376 -3.41 -9.21 -12.12
CA SER A 376 -3.93 -9.29 -10.74
C SER A 376 -3.81 -10.66 -10.09
N ILE A 377 -3.53 -11.72 -10.87
CA ILE A 377 -3.49 -13.12 -10.40
C ILE A 377 -2.15 -13.81 -10.71
N GLU A 378 -1.11 -13.03 -11.01
CA GLU A 378 0.25 -13.53 -11.21
C GLU A 378 1.22 -12.81 -10.30
N GLN A 379 2.12 -13.58 -9.71
CA GLN A 379 3.16 -13.11 -8.81
C GLN A 379 4.49 -13.68 -9.23
N GLY A 380 5.48 -12.80 -9.35
CA GLY A 380 6.84 -13.16 -9.66
C GLY A 380 7.64 -13.46 -8.39
N TYR A 381 8.50 -14.46 -8.47
CA TYR A 381 9.43 -14.87 -7.42
C TYR A 381 10.85 -14.92 -7.96
N GLN A 382 11.81 -14.77 -7.05
CA GLN A 382 13.23 -14.84 -7.35
C GLN A 382 13.96 -15.49 -6.16
N ALA A 383 14.84 -16.43 -6.46
CA ALA A 383 15.78 -17.00 -5.50
C ALA A 383 17.22 -16.68 -5.91
N LEU A 384 18.06 -16.35 -4.94
CA LEU A 384 19.51 -16.38 -5.10
C LEU A 384 19.99 -17.78 -4.73
N MET A 385 20.63 -18.46 -5.66
CA MET A 385 21.15 -19.81 -5.45
C MET A 385 22.64 -19.87 -5.73
N ARG A 386 23.35 -20.74 -5.01
CA ARG A 386 24.78 -20.98 -5.15
C ARG A 386 25.06 -22.46 -5.39
N SER A 387 25.82 -22.78 -6.43
CA SER A 387 26.23 -24.16 -6.70
C SER A 387 27.39 -24.60 -5.80
N PRO A 388 27.67 -25.92 -5.69
CA PRO A 388 28.84 -26.43 -4.99
C PRO A 388 30.17 -25.88 -5.51
N GLU A 389 30.23 -25.47 -6.78
CA GLU A 389 31.38 -24.83 -7.43
C GLU A 389 31.46 -23.32 -7.17
N ASN A 390 30.65 -22.79 -6.24
CA ASN A 390 30.58 -21.37 -5.87
C ASN A 390 30.12 -20.46 -7.04
N VAL A 391 29.29 -20.99 -7.94
CA VAL A 391 28.66 -20.21 -9.02
C VAL A 391 27.30 -19.71 -8.55
N TYR A 392 27.04 -18.42 -8.73
CA TYR A 392 25.79 -17.78 -8.32
C TYR A 392 24.79 -17.72 -9.46
N TYR A 393 23.53 -18.01 -9.14
CA TYR A 393 22.41 -17.93 -10.05
C TYR A 393 21.28 -17.11 -9.43
N LEU A 394 20.67 -16.25 -10.22
CA LEU A 394 19.34 -15.75 -9.92
C LEU A 394 18.32 -16.63 -10.65
N TYR A 395 17.45 -17.27 -9.87
CA TYR A 395 16.43 -18.22 -10.32
C TYR A 395 15.06 -17.58 -10.17
N ARG A 396 14.39 -17.30 -11.28
CA ARG A 396 13.12 -16.58 -11.31
C ARG A 396 12.01 -17.47 -11.82
N PHE A 397 10.84 -17.33 -11.24
CA PHE A 397 9.64 -18.01 -11.72
C PHE A 397 8.41 -17.16 -11.45
N THR A 398 7.39 -17.31 -12.28
CA THR A 398 6.11 -16.61 -12.11
C THR A 398 5.04 -17.64 -11.83
N LEU A 399 4.26 -17.44 -10.78
CA LEU A 399 3.13 -18.29 -10.45
C LEU A 399 1.81 -17.56 -10.67
N SER A 400 0.83 -18.28 -11.18
CA SER A 400 -0.55 -17.81 -11.29
C SER A 400 -1.46 -18.62 -10.36
N SER A 401 -2.47 -17.94 -9.80
CA SER A 401 -3.57 -18.59 -9.06
C SER A 401 -4.82 -18.71 -9.95
N PHE A 402 -5.53 -19.84 -9.86
CA PHE A 402 -6.70 -20.10 -10.69
C PHE A 402 -7.98 -20.27 -9.86
N MET A 403 -8.75 -19.18 -9.68
CA MET A 403 -9.96 -19.18 -8.85
C MET A 403 -11.02 -20.21 -9.26
N LEU A 404 -11.12 -20.57 -10.55
CA LEU A 404 -12.19 -21.45 -11.04
C LEU A 404 -11.91 -22.95 -10.89
N PHE A 405 -10.65 -23.32 -10.60
CA PHE A 405 -10.20 -24.72 -10.64
C PHE A 405 -9.71 -25.25 -9.28
N GLY A 406 -9.94 -24.48 -8.20
CA GLY A 406 -9.52 -24.83 -6.84
C GLY A 406 -8.11 -24.33 -6.49
N PRO A 407 -7.57 -24.72 -5.33
CA PRO A 407 -6.26 -24.27 -4.89
C PRO A 407 -5.16 -24.87 -5.79
N MET A 408 -4.57 -24.03 -6.63
CA MET A 408 -3.48 -24.41 -7.53
C MET A 408 -2.44 -23.29 -7.63
N ALA A 409 -1.16 -23.67 -7.55
CA ALA A 409 -0.04 -22.85 -7.97
C ALA A 409 0.49 -23.39 -9.30
N VAL A 410 0.47 -22.58 -10.36
CA VAL A 410 0.95 -22.98 -11.68
C VAL A 410 2.03 -22.01 -12.14
N ALA A 411 3.18 -22.54 -12.53
CA ALA A 411 4.26 -21.76 -13.09
C ALA A 411 3.95 -21.39 -14.55
N SER A 412 4.06 -20.11 -14.88
CA SER A 412 3.96 -19.57 -16.25
C SER A 412 5.32 -19.26 -16.86
N SER A 413 6.34 -19.05 -16.03
CA SER A 413 7.73 -18.91 -16.45
C SER A 413 8.69 -19.49 -15.42
N VAL A 414 9.84 -19.99 -15.90
CA VAL A 414 11.00 -20.36 -15.10
C VAL A 414 12.26 -19.93 -15.86
N GLU A 415 13.15 -19.22 -15.19
CA GLU A 415 14.39 -18.68 -15.74
C GLU A 415 15.52 -18.88 -14.72
N GLN A 416 16.68 -19.31 -15.19
CA GLN A 416 17.91 -19.37 -14.39
C GLN A 416 19.00 -18.66 -15.17
N GLN A 417 19.60 -17.63 -14.59
CA GLN A 417 20.79 -16.99 -15.17
C GLN A 417 21.91 -16.95 -14.14
N GLU A 418 23.09 -17.32 -14.62
CA GLU A 418 24.35 -17.16 -13.92
C GLU A 418 24.65 -15.67 -13.74
N VAL A 419 25.09 -15.29 -12.55
CA VAL A 419 25.44 -13.91 -12.22
C VAL A 419 26.92 -13.81 -11.92
N LYS A 420 27.66 -13.21 -12.85
CA LYS A 420 29.10 -12.98 -12.71
C LYS A 420 29.37 -11.79 -11.79
N GLY A 421 30.40 -11.91 -10.96
CA GLY A 421 30.86 -10.85 -10.07
C GLY A 421 30.31 -10.94 -8.65
N PHE A 422 29.28 -11.76 -8.40
CA PHE A 422 28.73 -11.97 -7.04
C PHE A 422 29.75 -12.62 -6.12
N GLU A 423 30.62 -13.48 -6.65
CA GLU A 423 31.75 -14.07 -5.93
C GLU A 423 32.74 -13.03 -5.39
N ASN A 424 32.77 -11.82 -5.96
CA ASN A 424 33.63 -10.73 -5.50
C ASN A 424 32.93 -9.79 -4.49
N CYS A 425 31.61 -9.91 -4.36
CA CYS A 425 30.80 -9.08 -3.46
C CYS A 425 30.36 -9.85 -2.20
N ILE A 426 30.37 -11.18 -2.28
CA ILE A 426 29.88 -12.10 -1.25
C ILE A 426 31.06 -12.99 -0.81
N GLU A 427 31.81 -12.51 0.18
CA GLU A 427 32.89 -13.31 0.80
C GLU A 427 32.28 -14.43 1.66
N ASP A 428 31.35 -14.07 2.54
CA ASP A 428 30.55 -14.99 3.36
C ASP A 428 29.06 -14.61 3.22
N PRO A 429 28.22 -15.47 2.63
CA PRO A 429 26.78 -15.22 2.53
C PRO A 429 26.10 -14.95 3.87
N SER A 430 26.62 -15.49 4.98
CA SER A 430 26.04 -15.29 6.32
C SER A 430 26.19 -13.86 6.85
N SER A 431 27.14 -13.10 6.28
CA SER A 431 27.39 -11.69 6.60
C SER A 431 26.60 -10.71 5.73
N CYS A 432 25.90 -11.22 4.70
CA CYS A 432 25.20 -10.41 3.72
C CYS A 432 23.70 -10.35 4.00
N LEU A 433 23.08 -9.22 3.62
CA LEU A 433 21.63 -9.11 3.48
C LEU A 433 21.28 -9.08 2.00
N PHE A 434 20.40 -9.97 1.58
CA PHE A 434 19.90 -10.06 0.21
C PHE A 434 18.46 -9.56 0.14
N ARG A 435 18.12 -8.78 -0.90
CA ARG A 435 16.73 -8.35 -1.14
C ARG A 435 16.39 -8.34 -2.63
N THR A 436 15.16 -8.73 -2.93
CA THR A 436 14.54 -8.54 -4.25
C THR A 436 13.67 -7.30 -4.16
N LEU A 437 13.88 -6.32 -5.04
CA LEU A 437 13.07 -5.12 -5.07
C LEU A 437 11.67 -5.45 -5.64
N TYR A 438 10.60 -5.14 -4.90
CA TYR A 438 9.23 -5.47 -5.28
C TYR A 438 8.66 -4.53 -6.35
N ALA A 439 9.32 -4.34 -7.49
CA ALA A 439 8.92 -3.29 -8.42
C ALA A 439 8.55 -3.78 -9.82
N ARG A 440 7.60 -3.08 -10.47
CA ARG A 440 7.11 -3.42 -11.81
C ARG A 440 8.19 -3.21 -12.88
N ASN A 441 8.92 -2.11 -12.77
CA ASN A 441 9.83 -1.64 -13.82
C ASN A 441 11.31 -1.70 -13.43
N THR A 442 11.64 -1.91 -12.15
CA THR A 442 13.00 -1.96 -11.64
C THR A 442 13.37 -3.39 -11.23
N PRO A 443 14.05 -4.16 -12.11
CA PRO A 443 14.35 -5.59 -11.91
C PRO A 443 15.57 -5.80 -11.03
N TYR A 444 15.58 -5.16 -9.86
CA TYR A 444 16.79 -4.97 -9.08
C TYR A 444 16.93 -6.02 -7.97
N PHE A 445 18.13 -6.58 -7.87
CA PHE A 445 18.56 -7.41 -6.75
C PHE A 445 19.60 -6.63 -5.94
N ILE A 446 19.45 -6.64 -4.62
CA ILE A 446 20.24 -5.84 -3.70
C ILE A 446 21.06 -6.79 -2.83
N ILE A 447 22.35 -6.47 -2.68
CA ILE A 447 23.26 -7.11 -1.74
C ILE A 447 23.79 -6.02 -0.82
N ALA A 448 23.60 -6.17 0.48
CA ALA A 448 24.35 -5.40 1.47
C ALA A 448 25.40 -6.29 2.13
N ASN A 449 26.61 -5.77 2.22
CA ASN A 449 27.74 -6.41 2.91
C ASN A 449 28.49 -5.33 3.69
N GLY A 450 28.55 -5.46 5.02
CA GLY A 450 29.05 -4.42 5.91
C GLY A 450 28.29 -3.11 5.71
N ASN A 451 28.98 -2.03 5.37
CA ASN A 451 28.40 -0.71 5.11
C ASN A 451 28.17 -0.41 3.62
N ARG A 452 28.33 -1.38 2.72
CA ARG A 452 28.21 -1.19 1.28
C ARG A 452 26.95 -1.81 0.73
N LEU A 453 26.27 -1.05 -0.13
CA LEU A 453 25.10 -1.47 -0.88
C LEU A 453 25.49 -1.70 -2.34
N THR A 454 25.24 -2.90 -2.84
CA THR A 454 25.45 -3.33 -4.22
C THR A 454 24.10 -3.56 -4.88
N LEU A 455 23.99 -3.12 -6.13
CA LEU A 455 22.81 -3.27 -6.97
C LEU A 455 23.15 -4.13 -8.19
N PHE A 456 22.30 -5.10 -8.50
CA PHE A 456 22.32 -5.84 -9.75
C PHE A 456 21.03 -5.59 -10.54
N ASP A 457 21.15 -5.05 -11.76
CA ASP A 457 20.04 -4.94 -12.71
C ASP A 457 19.99 -6.21 -13.55
N TRP A 458 19.03 -7.08 -13.24
CA TRP A 458 18.88 -8.36 -13.93
C TRP A 458 18.60 -8.21 -15.43
N LYS A 459 17.85 -7.17 -15.85
CA LYS A 459 17.51 -7.01 -17.28
C LYS A 459 18.73 -6.64 -18.10
N SER A 460 19.61 -5.79 -17.57
CA SER A 460 20.83 -5.39 -18.27
C SER A 460 22.04 -6.28 -17.96
N GLY A 461 21.98 -7.07 -16.89
CA GLY A 461 23.10 -7.86 -16.38
C GLY A 461 24.19 -7.00 -15.71
N VAL A 462 23.91 -5.73 -15.41
CA VAL A 462 24.89 -4.78 -14.87
C VAL A 462 24.94 -4.89 -13.34
N LEU A 463 26.16 -5.09 -12.82
CA LEU A 463 26.48 -5.05 -11.40
C LEU A 463 27.09 -3.70 -11.02
N GLN A 464 26.49 -3.00 -10.06
CA GLN A 464 26.99 -1.76 -9.48
C GLN A 464 27.41 -2.01 -8.03
N THR A 465 28.71 -2.21 -7.81
CA THR A 465 29.31 -2.56 -6.50
C THR A 465 29.37 -1.41 -5.49
N ASP A 466 29.16 -0.18 -5.96
CA ASP A 466 29.22 1.05 -5.16
C ASP A 466 27.93 1.85 -5.35
N TYR A 467 26.80 1.16 -5.16
CA TYR A 467 25.51 1.84 -5.26
C TYR A 467 25.35 2.87 -4.14
N TYR A 468 25.69 2.50 -2.92
CA TYR A 468 25.81 3.45 -1.82
C TYR A 468 26.75 2.90 -0.73
N THR A 469 27.46 3.78 -0.01
CA THR A 469 28.28 3.41 1.14
C THR A 469 27.86 4.24 2.34
N PHE A 470 27.57 3.59 3.46
CA PHE A 470 27.10 4.20 4.69
C PHE A 470 28.23 4.41 5.70
N GLU A 471 27.98 5.24 6.71
CA GLU A 471 28.93 5.49 7.79
C GLU A 471 29.09 4.31 8.78
N ALA A 472 28.16 3.36 8.76
CA ALA A 472 28.12 2.22 9.65
C ALA A 472 27.57 0.99 8.91
N ASN A 473 27.71 -0.19 9.53
CA ASN A 473 27.21 -1.44 8.95
C ASN A 473 25.69 -1.39 8.78
N ILE A 474 25.23 -1.85 7.62
CA ILE A 474 23.82 -2.07 7.32
C ILE A 474 23.38 -3.31 8.10
N SER A 475 22.34 -3.15 8.91
CA SER A 475 21.78 -4.22 9.74
C SER A 475 20.37 -4.61 9.33
N ALA A 476 19.64 -3.73 8.64
CA ALA A 476 18.27 -3.99 8.19
C ALA A 476 17.98 -3.33 6.83
N ILE A 477 17.13 -3.99 6.03
CA ILE A 477 16.69 -3.50 4.72
C ILE A 477 15.23 -3.90 4.50
N ASP A 478 14.41 -2.92 4.13
CA ASP A 478 13.05 -3.14 3.63
C ASP A 478 12.87 -2.49 2.25
N THR A 479 12.25 -3.23 1.35
CA THR A 479 12.09 -2.89 -0.08
C THR A 479 10.63 -2.76 -0.51
N GLU A 480 9.70 -2.66 0.44
CA GLU A 480 8.26 -2.74 0.18
C GLU A 480 7.54 -1.37 0.21
N SER A 481 8.31 -0.28 0.08
CA SER A 481 7.78 1.09 0.02
C SER A 481 6.74 1.28 -1.08
N PHE A 482 5.90 2.30 -0.97
CA PHE A 482 4.96 2.61 -2.04
C PHE A 482 5.70 2.96 -3.34
N GLY A 483 5.23 2.44 -4.48
CA GLY A 483 5.95 2.51 -5.76
C GLY A 483 7.16 1.57 -5.88
N ASN A 484 7.72 1.10 -4.75
CA ASN A 484 8.88 0.21 -4.63
C ASN A 484 10.13 0.76 -5.33
N GLU A 485 10.28 2.09 -5.30
CA GLU A 485 11.45 2.82 -5.78
C GLU A 485 12.23 3.47 -4.63
N CYS A 486 11.81 3.26 -3.38
CA CYS A 486 12.55 3.69 -2.20
C CYS A 486 12.83 2.48 -1.32
N VAL A 487 14.00 2.45 -0.69
CA VAL A 487 14.43 1.35 0.17
C VAL A 487 14.86 1.93 1.51
N GLY A 488 14.28 1.40 2.58
CA GLY A 488 14.61 1.75 3.96
C GLY A 488 15.83 0.95 4.42
N ILE A 489 16.81 1.65 4.98
CA ILE A 489 18.08 1.09 5.42
C ILE A 489 18.28 1.42 6.90
N GLY A 490 18.35 0.39 7.73
CA GLY A 490 18.73 0.51 9.14
C GLY A 490 20.22 0.24 9.31
N LEU A 491 20.90 1.09 10.09
CA LEU A 491 22.31 0.93 10.42
C LEU A 491 22.49 0.53 11.89
N ALA A 492 23.58 -0.21 12.16
CA ALA A 492 23.93 -0.70 13.49
C ALA A 492 24.27 0.43 14.50
N ASN A 493 24.57 1.64 14.01
CA ASN A 493 24.81 2.82 14.85
C ASN A 493 23.54 3.63 15.18
N GLY A 494 22.36 3.17 14.72
CA GLY A 494 21.07 3.81 14.98
C GLY A 494 20.62 4.86 13.98
N SER A 495 21.39 5.12 12.93
CA SER A 495 20.91 5.89 11.77
C SER A 495 19.91 5.07 10.95
N PHE A 496 18.81 5.70 10.57
CA PHE A 496 17.89 5.20 9.53
C PHE A 496 18.02 6.06 8.26
N CYS A 497 18.05 5.43 7.09
CA CYS A 497 18.19 6.11 5.81
C CYS A 497 17.13 5.61 4.81
N VAL A 498 16.71 6.49 3.89
CA VAL A 498 15.90 6.11 2.72
C VAL A 498 16.70 6.36 1.45
N ILE A 499 16.85 5.32 0.64
CA ILE A 499 17.61 5.35 -0.62
C ILE A 499 16.67 5.23 -1.81
N ASP A 500 16.85 6.13 -2.79
CA ASP A 500 16.15 6.17 -4.07
C ASP A 500 16.72 5.10 -5.01
N PHE A 501 15.86 4.17 -5.42
CA PHE A 501 16.08 3.12 -6.41
C PHE A 501 15.27 3.35 -7.71
N SER A 502 14.76 4.57 -7.94
CA SER A 502 14.19 4.95 -9.24
C SER A 502 15.22 4.82 -10.36
N ARG A 503 14.74 4.73 -11.60
CA ARG A 503 15.61 4.61 -12.78
C ARG A 503 16.59 5.79 -12.89
N ASP A 504 16.15 6.99 -12.52
CA ASP A 504 16.97 8.20 -12.56
C ASP A 504 18.09 8.15 -11.51
N ALA A 505 17.80 7.72 -10.28
CA ALA A 505 18.82 7.56 -9.24
C ALA A 505 19.84 6.46 -9.59
N VAL A 506 19.38 5.36 -10.18
CA VAL A 506 20.27 4.29 -10.68
C VAL A 506 21.18 4.77 -11.81
N ASN A 507 20.66 5.60 -12.70
CA ASN A 507 21.42 6.22 -13.79
C ASN A 507 22.21 7.47 -13.35
N ALA A 508 22.29 7.75 -12.04
CA ALA A 508 22.98 8.90 -11.46
C ALA A 508 22.48 10.28 -11.97
N LEU A 509 21.21 10.36 -12.37
CA LEU A 509 20.55 11.60 -12.78
C LEU A 509 20.00 12.41 -11.59
N ARG A 510 19.97 11.82 -10.39
CA ARG A 510 19.65 12.48 -9.12
C ARG A 510 20.37 11.83 -7.94
N THR A 511 20.37 12.52 -6.79
CA THR A 511 20.94 12.00 -5.54
C THR A 511 20.20 10.76 -5.08
N ARG A 512 20.95 9.74 -4.64
CA ARG A 512 20.43 8.45 -4.15
C ARG A 512 19.91 8.52 -2.71
N LEU A 513 20.53 9.32 -1.83
CA LEU A 513 20.04 9.52 -0.47
C LEU A 513 18.85 10.49 -0.48
N ILE A 514 17.67 10.00 -0.08
CA ILE A 514 16.45 10.81 0.07
C ILE A 514 16.40 11.38 1.48
N TYR A 515 16.66 10.53 2.47
CA TYR A 515 16.49 10.86 3.87
C TYR A 515 17.54 10.17 4.73
N LYS A 516 17.94 10.86 5.80
CA LYS A 516 18.73 10.31 6.89
C LYS A 516 18.15 10.82 8.20
N SER A 517 18.03 9.94 9.18
CA SER A 517 17.45 10.26 10.47
C SER A 517 18.25 11.28 11.25
N GLU A 518 17.54 12.10 12.02
CA GLU A 518 18.13 13.04 12.97
C GLU A 518 18.34 12.38 14.34
N ASN A 519 17.41 11.50 14.75
CA ASN A 519 17.54 10.74 15.98
C ASN A 519 18.39 9.47 15.80
N ASP A 520 19.05 9.10 16.91
CA ASP A 520 19.67 7.79 17.12
C ASP A 520 18.63 6.82 17.70
N PHE A 521 18.23 5.84 16.89
CA PHE A 521 17.26 4.82 17.28
C PHE A 521 17.87 3.69 18.14
N GLY A 522 19.18 3.64 18.34
CA GLY A 522 19.89 2.48 18.89
C GLY A 522 20.23 1.45 17.81
N ASN A 523 20.82 0.31 18.17
CA ASN A 523 21.22 -0.70 17.18
C ASN A 523 19.99 -1.23 16.43
N ILE A 524 19.78 -0.80 15.18
CA ILE A 524 18.60 -1.19 14.40
C ILE A 524 18.73 -2.66 14.03
N VAL A 525 17.70 -3.44 14.34
CA VAL A 525 17.65 -4.88 14.07
C VAL A 525 16.74 -5.18 12.87
N ASP A 526 15.67 -4.42 12.70
CA ASP A 526 14.77 -4.59 11.58
C ASP A 526 14.09 -3.27 11.19
N VAL A 527 13.70 -3.21 9.92
CA VAL A 527 12.95 -2.10 9.34
C VAL A 527 11.78 -2.71 8.59
N CYS A 528 10.59 -2.13 8.75
CA CYS A 528 9.40 -2.54 8.01
C CYS A 528 8.71 -1.30 7.44
N TYR A 529 8.42 -1.29 6.14
CA TYR A 529 7.57 -0.24 5.57
C TYR A 529 6.10 -0.52 5.91
N LYS A 530 5.55 0.27 6.83
CA LYS A 530 4.16 0.17 7.29
C LYS A 530 3.22 0.82 6.29
N LYS A 531 2.29 0.04 5.78
CA LYS A 531 1.27 0.45 4.82
C LYS A 531 -0.03 0.72 5.58
N GLN A 532 -0.69 1.82 5.24
CA GLN A 532 -1.96 2.20 5.85
C GLN A 532 -3.03 1.10 5.66
N ARG A 533 -3.16 0.54 4.45
CA ARG A 533 -4.17 -0.48 4.12
C ARG A 533 -3.60 -1.61 3.26
N GLY A 534 -4.11 -2.81 3.48
CA GLY A 534 -3.67 -4.04 2.80
C GLY A 534 -4.31 -4.29 1.45
N ALA A 535 -4.76 -3.28 0.69
CA ALA A 535 -5.48 -3.49 -0.57
C ALA A 535 -4.71 -4.39 -1.56
N ASP A 536 -3.37 -4.25 -1.59
CA ASP A 536 -2.46 -5.07 -2.40
C ASP A 536 -1.90 -6.31 -1.69
N TRP A 537 -2.27 -6.54 -0.42
CA TRP A 537 -2.02 -7.75 0.38
C TRP A 537 -3.27 -8.64 0.49
N THR A 538 -4.31 -8.33 -0.28
CA THR A 538 -5.55 -9.12 -0.26
C THR A 538 -5.25 -10.49 -0.86
N PHE A 539 -5.49 -11.57 -0.10
CA PHE A 539 -5.41 -12.98 -0.54
C PHE A 539 -6.72 -13.47 -1.18
#